data_AF-A0A806JYL3-F1
#
_entry.id   AF-A0A806JYL3-F1
#
_cell.length_a   1.000
_cell.length_b   1.000
_cell.length_c   1.000
_cell.angle_alpha   90.00
_cell.angle_beta   90.00
_cell.angle_gamma   90.00
#
_symmetry.space_group_name_H-M   'P 1'
#
loop_
_entity.id
_entity.type
_entity.pdbx_description
1 polymer ?
#
loop_
_entity_poly.entity_id
_entity_poly.type
_entity_poly.pdbx_seq_one_letter_code
_entity_poly.pdbx_strand_id
1 'polypeptide(L)'
;MKNSQVLLILIILLFPLTGCKKETPAPVQENTIQRNYTEQENLLRIKIVDNEFTVNGNKLWINGANAPWHHWNEFGNTTEWNAYDDRWWDRHFAELKEAGINAARVWINCNNDNLTIDIDRDGTVYGVSGAHWNDLDLFFKTVEKNQIYIMATLLSFDHFKNTGNRPAAQNWRNMLTNKESAATFVENYTMPFVERYRDNPWLWSIDLINEPDWIFENEECGKIPWENISYFIAINAAAIHENSNILVTVGMAFPKYNSDFSGYEGNKISDAFLQQLYPNENAYVDFWSPHYYDWVGQWFGVPFYLQPYGRRPDGWGLHNTKPAVIGEVSALGTAGNTLLDDYKFAFRNGWHGIMPWTSNGVDEHGSLHDFMETSHYMLEHHGEFIFP
;
A
#
# COMPACT_ATOMS: atom_id res chain seq x y z
N MET A 1 -85.42 4.34 0.47
CA MET A 1 -84.72 4.56 -0.81
C MET A 1 -83.48 5.39 -0.55
N LYS A 2 -82.31 4.92 -1.04
CA LYS A 2 -80.93 5.43 -0.83
C LYS A 2 -80.37 5.20 0.59
N ASN A 3 -79.14 4.76 0.83
CA ASN A 3 -78.01 4.25 0.05
C ASN A 3 -77.10 3.50 1.07
N SER A 4 -76.77 2.24 0.81
CA SER A 4 -75.44 1.74 0.43
C SER A 4 -74.40 1.62 1.56
N GLN A 5 -74.15 0.39 2.00
CA GLN A 5 -72.82 -0.06 2.38
C GLN A 5 -72.47 -1.31 1.56
N VAL A 6 -71.40 -1.20 0.78
CA VAL A 6 -70.79 -2.28 0.01
C VAL A 6 -69.77 -2.96 0.92
N LEU A 7 -69.93 -4.26 1.14
CA LEU A 7 -68.96 -5.11 1.82
C LEU A 7 -68.07 -5.77 0.76
N LEU A 8 -66.79 -5.38 0.71
CA LEU A 8 -65.77 -5.99 -0.13
C LEU A 8 -65.24 -7.25 0.58
N ILE A 9 -65.47 -8.44 0.02
CA ILE A 9 -64.86 -9.69 0.49
C ILE A 9 -63.52 -9.86 -0.24
N LEU A 10 -62.45 -9.88 0.54
CA LEU A 10 -61.07 -10.11 0.10
C LEU A 10 -60.88 -11.61 -0.22
N ILE A 11 -60.59 -11.96 -1.48
CA ILE A 11 -60.15 -13.31 -1.86
C ILE A 11 -58.63 -13.33 -1.79
N ILE A 12 -58.08 -14.12 -0.86
CA ILE A 12 -56.65 -14.42 -0.76
C ILE A 12 -56.33 -15.50 -1.81
N LEU A 13 -55.60 -15.12 -2.86
CA LEU A 13 -54.99 -16.05 -3.81
C LEU A 13 -53.59 -16.42 -3.29
N LEU A 14 -53.44 -17.67 -2.85
CA LEU A 14 -52.16 -18.30 -2.56
C LEU A 14 -51.44 -18.61 -3.88
N PHE A 15 -50.35 -17.88 -4.16
CA PHE A 15 -49.37 -18.25 -5.18
C PHE A 15 -48.23 -19.06 -4.53
N PRO A 16 -47.77 -20.16 -5.14
CA PRO A 16 -46.60 -20.87 -4.65
C PRO A 16 -45.34 -20.02 -4.87
N LEU A 17 -44.64 -19.69 -3.78
CA LEU A 17 -43.32 -19.08 -3.81
C LEU A 17 -42.33 -20.07 -4.45
N THR A 18 -42.08 -19.91 -5.74
CA THR A 18 -40.89 -20.47 -6.38
C THR A 18 -39.71 -19.60 -5.97
N GLY A 19 -38.81 -20.16 -5.17
CA GLY A 19 -37.60 -19.46 -4.75
C GLY A 19 -36.74 -19.12 -5.96
N CYS A 20 -36.56 -17.82 -6.23
CA CYS A 20 -35.46 -17.34 -7.04
C CYS A 20 -34.16 -17.67 -6.29
N LYS A 21 -33.48 -18.75 -6.71
CA LYS A 21 -32.03 -18.84 -6.49
C LYS A 21 -31.42 -17.66 -7.26
N LYS A 22 -30.74 -16.75 -6.56
CA LYS A 22 -29.77 -15.87 -7.20
C LYS A 22 -28.75 -16.80 -7.86
N GLU A 23 -28.72 -16.81 -9.19
CA GLU A 23 -27.61 -17.39 -9.92
C GLU A 23 -26.35 -16.64 -9.49
N THR A 24 -25.40 -17.35 -8.89
CA THR A 24 -24.03 -16.86 -8.76
C THR A 24 -23.56 -16.51 -10.18
N PRO A 25 -23.02 -15.30 -10.42
CA PRO A 25 -22.41 -15.00 -11.70
C PRO A 25 -21.35 -16.06 -11.98
N ALA A 26 -21.34 -16.60 -13.20
CA ALA A 26 -20.25 -17.44 -13.65
C ALA A 26 -18.93 -16.64 -13.52
N PRO A 27 -17.81 -17.28 -13.12
CA PRO A 27 -16.52 -16.61 -13.08
C PRO A 27 -16.25 -16.02 -14.47
N VAL A 28 -15.98 -14.72 -14.52
CA VAL A 28 -15.50 -14.08 -15.74
C VAL A 28 -14.19 -14.77 -16.07
N GLN A 29 -14.12 -15.47 -17.22
CA GLN A 29 -12.84 -15.86 -17.79
C GLN A 29 -12.16 -14.56 -18.25
N GLU A 30 -11.47 -13.92 -17.33
CA GLU A 30 -10.55 -12.84 -17.64
C GLU A 30 -9.38 -13.45 -18.40
N ASN A 31 -9.19 -13.04 -19.65
CA ASN A 31 -7.93 -13.25 -20.35
C ASN A 31 -6.87 -12.40 -19.63
N THR A 32 -6.31 -12.91 -18.54
CA THR A 32 -5.08 -12.39 -17.96
C THR A 32 -3.98 -12.53 -19.01
N ILE A 33 -3.65 -11.43 -19.68
CA ILE A 33 -2.48 -11.40 -20.56
C ILE A 33 -1.26 -11.30 -19.64
N GLN A 34 -0.89 -12.42 -19.04
CA GLN A 34 0.36 -12.54 -18.30
C GLN A 34 1.50 -12.45 -19.32
N ARG A 35 2.22 -11.33 -19.30
CA ARG A 35 3.39 -11.13 -20.16
C ARG A 35 4.52 -11.99 -19.61
N ASN A 36 5.10 -12.84 -20.47
CA ASN A 36 6.32 -13.56 -20.14
C ASN A 36 7.53 -12.63 -20.31
N TYR A 37 8.19 -12.31 -19.21
CA TYR A 37 9.42 -11.52 -19.20
C TYR A 37 10.63 -12.40 -19.54
N THR A 38 11.56 -11.87 -20.31
CA THR A 38 12.82 -12.54 -20.64
C THR A 38 13.71 -12.69 -19.39
N GLU A 39 14.69 -13.58 -19.44
CA GLU A 39 15.69 -13.69 -18.36
C GLU A 39 16.36 -12.34 -18.07
N GLN A 40 16.64 -11.55 -19.11
CA GLN A 40 17.27 -10.24 -18.96
C GLN A 40 16.34 -9.20 -18.31
N GLU A 41 15.05 -9.21 -18.63
CA GLU A 41 14.08 -8.34 -17.96
C GLU A 41 13.87 -8.76 -16.49
N ASN A 42 13.93 -10.05 -16.19
CA ASN A 42 13.87 -10.54 -14.81
C ASN A 42 15.08 -10.11 -13.95
N LEU A 43 16.21 -9.76 -14.56
CA LEU A 43 17.36 -9.17 -13.83
C LEU A 43 17.07 -7.75 -13.33
N LEU A 44 16.04 -7.09 -13.87
CA LEU A 44 15.58 -5.77 -13.44
C LEU A 44 14.77 -5.82 -12.14
N ARG A 45 14.36 -7.01 -11.66
CA ARG A 45 13.61 -7.12 -10.40
C ARG A 45 14.51 -6.76 -9.21
N ILE A 46 14.01 -5.89 -8.33
CA ILE A 46 14.64 -5.61 -7.04
C ILE A 46 14.61 -6.87 -6.17
N LYS A 47 15.73 -7.22 -5.57
CA LYS A 47 15.88 -8.31 -4.60
C LYS A 47 16.59 -7.82 -3.36
N ILE A 48 16.46 -8.56 -2.25
CA ILE A 48 17.26 -8.34 -1.06
C ILE A 48 18.37 -9.40 -1.01
N VAL A 49 19.62 -8.94 -0.93
CA VAL A 49 20.80 -9.79 -0.73
C VAL A 49 21.63 -9.15 0.37
N ASP A 50 21.97 -9.91 1.41
CA ASP A 50 22.77 -9.44 2.56
C ASP A 50 22.24 -8.13 3.20
N ASN A 51 20.91 -8.02 3.39
CA ASN A 51 20.19 -6.84 3.88
C ASN A 51 20.36 -5.57 3.03
N GLU A 52 20.58 -5.72 1.72
CA GLU A 52 20.67 -4.63 0.77
C GLU A 52 19.68 -4.84 -0.38
N PHE A 53 19.04 -3.78 -0.86
CA PHE A 53 18.34 -3.86 -2.15
C PHE A 53 19.37 -3.99 -3.26
N THR A 54 19.07 -4.87 -4.22
CA THR A 54 19.93 -5.11 -5.37
C THR A 54 19.13 -5.26 -6.64
N VAL A 55 19.69 -4.80 -7.76
CA VAL A 55 19.20 -5.02 -9.12
C VAL A 55 20.39 -5.49 -9.95
N ASN A 56 20.22 -6.58 -10.70
CA ASN A 56 21.30 -7.18 -11.50
C ASN A 56 22.63 -7.40 -10.71
N GLY A 57 22.53 -7.69 -9.41
CA GLY A 57 23.68 -7.92 -8.52
C GLY A 57 24.36 -6.65 -7.98
N ASN A 58 23.92 -5.47 -8.40
CA ASN A 58 24.42 -4.18 -7.93
C ASN A 58 23.50 -3.64 -6.83
N LYS A 59 24.06 -2.91 -5.85
CA LYS A 59 23.28 -2.27 -4.79
C LYS A 59 22.38 -1.18 -5.36
N LEU A 60 21.16 -1.10 -4.82
CA LEU A 60 20.17 -0.08 -5.14
C LEU A 60 19.86 0.73 -3.88
N TRP A 61 19.81 2.05 -4.03
CA TRP A 61 19.26 2.97 -3.06
C TRP A 61 17.98 3.58 -3.63
N ILE A 62 16.89 3.56 -2.86
CA ILE A 62 15.59 4.05 -3.33
C ILE A 62 15.55 5.57 -3.24
N ASN A 63 15.83 6.24 -4.37
CA ASN A 63 15.53 7.65 -4.58
C ASN A 63 14.10 7.74 -5.09
N GLY A 64 13.15 7.65 -4.16
CA GLY A 64 11.74 7.46 -4.48
C GLY A 64 10.91 8.72 -4.32
N ALA A 65 9.61 8.58 -4.60
CA ALA A 65 8.60 9.59 -4.29
C ALA A 65 7.27 8.92 -3.94
N ASN A 66 6.46 9.55 -3.10
CA ASN A 66 5.04 9.24 -3.04
C ASN A 66 4.36 9.89 -4.25
N ALA A 67 3.76 9.07 -5.11
CA ALA A 67 2.80 9.50 -6.13
C ALA A 67 1.47 8.84 -5.76
N PRO A 68 0.88 9.26 -4.62
CA PRO A 68 -0.02 8.36 -3.90
C PRO A 68 -1.34 8.16 -4.67
N TRP A 69 -1.77 9.13 -5.47
CA TRP A 69 -2.86 9.01 -6.44
C TRP A 69 -2.82 10.20 -7.40
N HIS A 70 -3.39 10.09 -8.59
CA HIS A 70 -3.79 11.25 -9.39
C HIS A 70 -5.16 11.75 -8.90
N HIS A 71 -6.13 10.83 -8.88
CA HIS A 71 -7.45 11.04 -8.32
C HIS A 71 -7.71 10.02 -7.22
N TRP A 72 -8.32 10.46 -6.12
CA TRP A 72 -8.63 9.57 -5.00
C TRP A 72 -9.62 8.47 -5.42
N ASN A 73 -9.26 7.20 -5.23
CA ASN A 73 -9.99 6.04 -5.75
C ASN A 73 -10.20 6.05 -7.28
N GLU A 74 -9.16 6.29 -8.07
CA GLU A 74 -9.26 6.34 -9.54
C GLU A 74 -9.40 4.98 -10.20
N PHE A 75 -8.72 3.95 -9.71
CA PHE A 75 -8.70 2.63 -10.34
C PHE A 75 -10.07 1.94 -10.21
N GLY A 76 -10.73 1.70 -11.34
CA GLY A 76 -12.08 1.17 -11.43
C GLY A 76 -13.19 2.21 -11.35
N ASN A 77 -12.85 3.50 -11.28
CA ASN A 77 -13.83 4.57 -11.21
C ASN A 77 -14.36 4.93 -12.59
N THR A 78 -15.67 4.80 -12.78
CA THR A 78 -16.31 5.10 -14.06
C THR A 78 -16.82 6.54 -14.17
N THR A 79 -16.58 7.38 -13.16
CA THR A 79 -17.01 8.79 -13.17
C THR A 79 -15.95 9.62 -13.89
N GLU A 80 -16.32 10.28 -14.99
CA GLU A 80 -15.40 10.96 -15.92
C GLU A 80 -14.35 11.87 -15.25
N TRP A 81 -14.73 12.63 -14.22
CA TRP A 81 -13.83 13.57 -13.51
C TRP A 81 -12.96 12.94 -12.42
N ASN A 82 -13.09 11.64 -12.17
CA ASN A 82 -12.31 10.92 -11.14
C ASN A 82 -11.88 9.53 -11.62
N ALA A 83 -11.95 9.30 -12.94
CA ALA A 83 -11.50 8.08 -13.59
C ALA A 83 -9.97 8.06 -13.69
N TYR A 84 -9.44 6.85 -13.87
CA TYR A 84 -8.03 6.63 -14.19
C TYR A 84 -7.63 7.37 -15.48
N ASP A 85 -6.50 8.11 -15.44
CA ASP A 85 -5.94 8.83 -16.60
C ASP A 85 -4.55 8.30 -16.94
N ASP A 86 -4.48 7.43 -17.95
CA ASP A 86 -3.24 6.80 -18.43
C ASP A 86 -2.21 7.83 -18.92
N ARG A 87 -2.65 8.92 -19.54
CA ARG A 87 -1.77 9.97 -20.07
C ARG A 87 -1.20 10.85 -18.97
N TRP A 88 -1.95 11.05 -17.89
CA TRP A 88 -1.40 11.74 -16.71
C TRP A 88 -0.29 10.90 -16.10
N TRP A 89 -0.54 9.62 -15.82
CA TRP A 89 0.46 8.71 -15.24
C TRP A 89 1.69 8.56 -16.13
N ASP A 90 1.51 8.47 -17.45
CA ASP A 90 2.64 8.38 -18.39
C ASP A 90 3.53 9.62 -18.34
N ARG A 91 2.93 10.80 -18.31
CA ARG A 91 3.67 12.05 -18.20
C ARG A 91 4.35 12.18 -16.83
N HIS A 92 3.62 11.90 -15.76
CA HIS A 92 4.13 12.02 -14.40
C HIS A 92 5.30 11.08 -14.13
N PHE A 93 5.22 9.83 -14.60
CA PHE A 93 6.35 8.89 -14.47
C PHE A 93 7.54 9.29 -15.34
N ALA A 94 7.32 9.89 -16.52
CA ALA A 94 8.41 10.45 -17.31
C ALA A 94 9.10 11.62 -16.57
N GLU A 95 8.34 12.52 -15.95
CA GLU A 95 8.85 13.63 -15.14
C GLU A 95 9.64 13.12 -13.92
N LEU A 96 9.13 12.11 -13.21
CA LEU A 96 9.85 11.46 -12.12
C LEU A 96 11.17 10.85 -12.59
N LYS A 97 11.15 10.12 -13.72
CA LYS A 97 12.35 9.52 -14.28
C LYS A 97 13.39 10.56 -14.66
N GLU A 98 12.98 11.66 -15.28
CA GLU A 98 13.84 12.79 -15.63
C GLU A 98 14.45 13.44 -14.37
N ALA A 99 13.67 13.54 -13.29
CA ALA A 99 14.14 14.04 -11.99
C ALA A 99 15.09 13.08 -11.25
N GLY A 100 15.40 11.91 -11.82
CA GLY A 100 16.27 10.91 -11.20
C GLY A 100 15.58 10.03 -10.17
N ILE A 101 14.25 10.01 -10.13
CA ILE A 101 13.48 9.12 -9.27
C ILE A 101 13.45 7.72 -9.88
N ASN A 102 13.74 6.70 -9.06
CA ASN A 102 13.74 5.30 -9.47
C ASN A 102 12.52 4.52 -8.99
N ALA A 103 11.81 5.00 -7.97
CA ALA A 103 10.63 4.33 -7.44
C ALA A 103 9.50 5.30 -7.07
N ALA A 104 8.25 4.85 -7.23
CA ALA A 104 7.07 5.56 -6.76
C ALA A 104 6.22 4.67 -5.86
N ARG A 105 5.72 5.24 -4.76
CA ARG A 105 4.69 4.65 -3.90
C ARG A 105 3.32 5.15 -4.33
N VAL A 106 2.40 4.23 -4.64
CA VAL A 106 1.08 4.54 -5.20
C VAL A 106 -0.01 3.80 -4.44
N TRP A 107 -1.05 4.51 -4.00
CA TRP A 107 -2.20 3.93 -3.31
C TRP A 107 -3.21 3.43 -4.33
N ILE A 108 -3.49 2.13 -4.30
CA ILE A 108 -4.34 1.49 -5.31
C ILE A 108 -5.81 1.66 -4.99
N ASN A 109 -6.20 1.43 -3.73
CA ASN A 109 -7.61 1.46 -3.34
C ASN A 109 -7.99 2.64 -2.46
N CYS A 110 -7.02 3.45 -2.01
CA CYS A 110 -7.19 4.59 -1.09
C CYS A 110 -8.13 4.30 0.11
N ASN A 111 -9.46 4.47 -0.02
CA ASN A 111 -10.45 4.03 0.96
C ASN A 111 -11.65 3.25 0.36
N ASN A 112 -11.61 2.96 -0.95
CA ASN A 112 -12.62 2.22 -1.72
C ASN A 112 -14.01 2.88 -1.75
N ASP A 113 -14.11 4.21 -1.72
CA ASP A 113 -15.42 4.89 -1.84
C ASP A 113 -16.06 4.76 -3.22
N ASN A 114 -15.27 4.41 -4.23
CA ASN A 114 -15.77 4.09 -5.56
C ASN A 114 -16.43 2.69 -5.63
N LEU A 115 -16.43 1.93 -4.51
CA LEU A 115 -17.02 0.59 -4.38
C LEU A 115 -16.43 -0.43 -5.36
N THR A 116 -15.14 -0.30 -5.65
CA THR A 116 -14.45 -1.16 -6.60
C THR A 116 -14.17 -2.55 -6.04
N ILE A 117 -13.77 -2.63 -4.77
CA ILE A 117 -13.75 -3.87 -3.99
C ILE A 117 -15.14 -4.10 -3.42
N ASP A 118 -15.76 -5.22 -3.78
CA ASP A 118 -17.07 -5.62 -3.26
C ASP A 118 -16.89 -6.28 -1.89
N ILE A 119 -17.38 -5.60 -0.85
CA ILE A 119 -17.27 -6.02 0.55
C ILE A 119 -18.63 -5.92 1.25
N ASP A 120 -19.09 -7.04 1.81
CA ASP A 120 -20.36 -7.13 2.51
C ASP A 120 -20.28 -6.60 3.94
N ARG A 121 -21.44 -6.46 4.57
CA ARG A 121 -21.59 -5.98 5.95
C ARG A 121 -20.86 -6.82 6.98
N ASP A 122 -20.64 -8.11 6.74
CA ASP A 122 -19.88 -8.98 7.64
C ASP A 122 -18.36 -8.97 7.37
N GLY A 123 -17.92 -8.17 6.40
CA GLY A 123 -16.53 -8.05 5.99
C GLY A 123 -16.08 -9.07 4.94
N THR A 124 -16.97 -9.93 4.44
CA THR A 124 -16.68 -10.83 3.33
C THR A 124 -16.37 -10.02 2.07
N VAL A 125 -15.22 -10.26 1.46
CA VAL A 125 -14.81 -9.68 0.18
C VAL A 125 -15.17 -10.66 -0.92
N TYR A 126 -15.98 -10.24 -1.89
CA TYR A 126 -16.44 -11.10 -2.99
C TYR A 126 -15.60 -10.98 -4.26
N GLY A 127 -14.80 -9.93 -4.37
CA GLY A 127 -13.95 -9.68 -5.52
C GLY A 127 -13.89 -8.20 -5.87
N VAL A 128 -13.39 -7.93 -7.07
CA VAL A 128 -13.10 -6.58 -7.55
C VAL A 128 -13.65 -6.38 -8.94
N SER A 129 -14.08 -5.15 -9.23
CA SER A 129 -14.64 -4.80 -10.53
C SER A 129 -13.65 -5.03 -11.68
N GLY A 130 -14.12 -5.50 -12.83
CA GLY A 130 -13.26 -5.65 -14.02
C GLY A 130 -12.67 -4.32 -14.52
N ALA A 131 -13.34 -3.19 -14.23
CA ALA A 131 -12.80 -1.85 -14.55
C ALA A 131 -11.49 -1.58 -13.79
N HIS A 132 -11.40 -1.98 -12.52
CA HIS A 132 -10.19 -1.86 -11.72
C HIS A 132 -9.02 -2.60 -12.35
N TRP A 133 -9.25 -3.86 -12.75
CA TRP A 133 -8.21 -4.66 -13.37
C TRP A 133 -7.78 -4.10 -14.72
N ASN A 134 -8.72 -3.60 -15.52
CA ASN A 134 -8.39 -2.93 -16.79
C ASN A 134 -7.53 -1.68 -16.58
N ASP A 135 -7.86 -0.85 -15.59
CA ASP A 135 -7.10 0.36 -15.28
C ASP A 135 -5.69 0.01 -14.76
N LEU A 136 -5.57 -1.00 -13.89
CA LEU A 136 -4.27 -1.47 -13.41
C LEU A 136 -3.44 -2.13 -14.52
N ASP A 137 -4.07 -2.87 -15.45
CA ASP A 137 -3.39 -3.45 -16.61
C ASP A 137 -2.81 -2.35 -17.53
N LEU A 138 -3.48 -1.19 -17.64
CA LEU A 138 -2.96 -0.02 -18.34
C LEU A 138 -1.86 0.67 -17.53
N PHE A 139 -2.08 0.85 -16.23
CA PHE A 139 -1.10 1.44 -15.33
C PHE A 139 0.23 0.70 -15.34
N PHE A 140 0.24 -0.63 -15.21
CA PHE A 140 1.49 -1.39 -15.21
C PHE A 140 2.20 -1.41 -16.58
N LYS A 141 1.49 -1.20 -17.69
CA LYS A 141 2.13 -0.94 -19.00
C LYS A 141 2.82 0.43 -19.01
N THR A 142 2.19 1.44 -18.44
CA THR A 142 2.76 2.79 -18.31
C THR A 142 3.97 2.81 -17.38
N VAL A 143 3.90 2.08 -16.27
CA VAL A 143 5.02 1.86 -15.34
C VAL A 143 6.21 1.25 -16.06
N GLU A 144 6.00 0.15 -16.78
CA GLU A 144 7.07 -0.53 -17.51
C GLU A 144 7.69 0.37 -18.58
N LYS A 145 6.86 1.10 -19.34
CA LYS A 145 7.32 2.06 -20.36
C LYS A 145 8.26 3.10 -19.77
N ASN A 146 7.97 3.59 -18.56
CA ASN A 146 8.73 4.66 -17.91
C ASN A 146 9.84 4.14 -16.98
N GLN A 147 9.96 2.82 -16.80
CA GLN A 147 11.03 2.19 -16.02
C GLN A 147 11.16 2.76 -14.61
N ILE A 148 10.02 2.84 -13.91
CA ILE A 148 9.90 3.25 -12.52
C ILE A 148 9.42 2.07 -11.67
N TYR A 149 10.05 1.83 -10.53
CA TYR A 149 9.63 0.78 -9.62
C TYR A 149 8.42 1.22 -8.80
N ILE A 150 7.35 0.42 -8.79
CA ILE A 150 6.12 0.69 -8.03
C ILE A 150 6.09 -0.08 -6.73
N MET A 151 5.94 0.66 -5.63
CA MET A 151 5.43 0.13 -4.37
C MET A 151 3.92 0.33 -4.35
N ALA A 152 3.15 -0.74 -4.54
CA ALA A 152 1.70 -0.68 -4.57
C ALA A 152 1.14 -0.78 -3.15
N THR A 153 0.54 0.31 -2.66
CA THR A 153 -0.14 0.35 -1.36
C THR A 153 -1.59 -0.12 -1.54
N LEU A 154 -1.92 -1.31 -1.02
CA LEU A 154 -3.24 -1.93 -1.24
C LEU A 154 -4.32 -1.29 -0.37
N LEU A 155 -4.08 -1.10 0.92
CA LEU A 155 -5.02 -0.50 1.85
C LEU A 155 -4.43 0.75 2.52
N SER A 156 -5.29 1.56 3.12
CA SER A 156 -4.95 2.66 4.03
C SER A 156 -5.83 2.58 5.27
N PHE A 157 -5.36 3.11 6.40
CA PHE A 157 -6.20 3.34 7.58
C PHE A 157 -7.51 4.08 7.25
N ASP A 158 -7.54 4.87 6.18
CA ASP A 158 -8.74 5.56 5.68
C ASP A 158 -9.91 4.62 5.33
N HIS A 159 -9.65 3.36 4.97
CA HIS A 159 -10.70 2.34 4.78
C HIS A 159 -11.52 2.13 6.06
N PHE A 160 -10.89 2.30 7.21
CA PHE A 160 -11.46 2.02 8.53
C PHE A 160 -12.03 3.28 9.18
N LYS A 161 -11.80 4.46 8.59
CA LYS A 161 -12.18 5.76 9.17
C LYS A 161 -13.67 6.06 8.97
N ASN A 162 -14.37 6.42 10.04
CA ASN A 162 -15.73 6.94 9.97
C ASN A 162 -15.71 8.35 9.35
N THR A 163 -16.01 8.45 8.05
CA THR A 163 -16.25 9.75 7.40
C THR A 163 -17.73 9.87 6.99
N GLY A 164 -18.49 10.72 7.69
CA GLY A 164 -19.89 11.01 7.36
C GLY A 164 -20.84 9.80 7.44
N ASN A 165 -21.87 9.77 6.58
CA ASN A 165 -22.96 8.77 6.57
C ASN A 165 -22.55 7.40 5.97
N ARG A 166 -21.31 6.94 6.14
CA ARG A 166 -20.78 5.78 5.42
C ARG A 166 -20.90 4.46 6.21
N PRO A 167 -21.65 3.47 5.70
CA PRO A 167 -21.65 2.12 6.28
C PRO A 167 -20.41 1.29 5.92
N ALA A 168 -19.54 1.71 4.99
CA ALA A 168 -18.40 0.92 4.50
C ALA A 168 -17.25 0.74 5.51
N ALA A 169 -16.96 1.74 6.36
CA ALA A 169 -15.88 1.63 7.34
C ALA A 169 -16.09 0.44 8.30
N GLN A 170 -17.33 0.16 8.67
CA GLN A 170 -17.64 -0.99 9.53
C GLN A 170 -17.43 -2.32 8.80
N ASN A 171 -17.69 -2.40 7.49
CA ASN A 171 -17.42 -3.61 6.70
C ASN A 171 -15.92 -3.94 6.73
N TRP A 172 -15.06 -2.94 6.55
CA TRP A 172 -13.61 -3.10 6.63
C TRP A 172 -13.13 -3.51 8.03
N ARG A 173 -13.69 -2.92 9.09
CA ARG A 173 -13.40 -3.37 10.46
C ARG A 173 -13.84 -4.80 10.72
N ASN A 174 -14.99 -5.20 10.17
CA ASN A 174 -15.48 -6.58 10.29
C ASN A 174 -14.56 -7.55 9.52
N MET A 175 -14.04 -7.14 8.36
CA MET A 175 -13.03 -7.91 7.62
C MET A 175 -11.78 -8.13 8.46
N LEU A 176 -11.24 -7.07 9.07
CA LEU A 176 -10.00 -7.14 9.84
C LEU A 176 -10.15 -7.90 11.17
N THR A 177 -11.35 -7.94 11.74
CA THR A 177 -11.61 -8.57 13.05
C THR A 177 -12.14 -10.00 12.96
N ASN A 178 -12.40 -10.51 11.76
CA ASN A 178 -12.82 -11.88 11.51
C ASN A 178 -11.80 -12.59 10.61
N LYS A 179 -11.25 -13.72 11.06
CA LYS A 179 -10.22 -14.46 10.33
C LYS A 179 -10.70 -15.05 9.00
N GLU A 180 -11.97 -15.48 8.92
CA GLU A 180 -12.56 -16.00 7.68
C GLU A 180 -12.75 -14.85 6.69
N SER A 181 -13.30 -13.71 7.13
CA SER A 181 -13.45 -12.52 6.30
C SER A 181 -12.09 -11.99 5.80
N ALA A 182 -11.08 -11.93 6.67
CA ALA A 182 -9.71 -11.55 6.27
C ALA A 182 -9.12 -12.48 5.20
N ALA A 183 -9.39 -13.80 5.29
CA ALA A 183 -8.96 -14.76 4.27
C ALA A 183 -9.65 -14.50 2.92
N THR A 184 -10.91 -14.05 2.91
CA THR A 184 -11.58 -13.69 1.65
C THR A 184 -10.95 -12.49 0.95
N PHE A 185 -10.34 -11.55 1.68
CA PHE A 185 -9.55 -10.48 1.05
C PHE A 185 -8.32 -11.04 0.34
N VAL A 186 -7.63 -12.00 0.97
CA VAL A 186 -6.48 -12.68 0.35
C VAL A 186 -6.92 -13.40 -0.93
N GLU A 187 -7.98 -14.20 -0.84
CA GLU A 187 -8.48 -15.02 -1.95
C GLU A 187 -9.01 -14.17 -3.11
N ASN A 188 -9.80 -13.13 -2.81
CA ASN A 188 -10.58 -12.41 -3.82
C ASN A 188 -9.97 -11.07 -4.24
N TYR A 189 -8.86 -10.64 -3.62
CA TYR A 189 -8.12 -9.45 -4.04
C TYR A 189 -6.61 -9.66 -4.14
N THR A 190 -5.95 -9.99 -3.04
CA THR A 190 -4.48 -10.07 -3.01
C THR A 190 -3.94 -11.09 -3.99
N MET A 191 -4.52 -12.30 -4.02
CA MET A 191 -4.10 -13.36 -4.94
C MET A 191 -4.35 -13.00 -6.40
N PRO A 192 -5.54 -12.50 -6.81
CA PRO A 192 -5.75 -11.97 -8.15
C PRO A 192 -4.75 -10.87 -8.56
N PHE A 193 -4.42 -9.95 -7.66
CA PHE A 193 -3.41 -8.92 -7.92
C PHE A 193 -2.02 -9.54 -8.14
N VAL A 194 -1.61 -10.48 -7.28
CA VAL A 194 -0.33 -11.19 -7.39
C VAL A 194 -0.27 -12.01 -8.68
N GLU A 195 -1.28 -12.80 -8.99
CA GLU A 195 -1.33 -13.63 -10.20
C GLU A 195 -1.15 -12.81 -11.48
N ARG A 196 -1.74 -11.61 -11.52
CA ARG A 196 -1.64 -10.67 -12.63
C ARG A 196 -0.25 -10.08 -12.80
N TYR A 197 0.40 -9.69 -11.69
CA TYR A 197 1.58 -8.81 -11.75
C TYR A 197 2.88 -9.42 -11.20
N ARG A 198 2.88 -10.64 -10.67
CA ARG A 198 4.06 -11.30 -10.06
C ARG A 198 5.31 -11.33 -10.93
N ASP A 199 5.15 -11.38 -12.24
CA ASP A 199 6.29 -11.45 -13.17
C ASP A 199 6.78 -10.05 -13.59
N ASN A 200 6.02 -8.98 -13.34
CA ASN A 200 6.42 -7.62 -13.67
C ASN A 200 7.59 -7.17 -12.76
N PRO A 201 8.81 -6.94 -13.30
CA PRO A 201 9.96 -6.56 -12.49
C PRO A 201 9.83 -5.16 -11.90
N TRP A 202 8.95 -4.32 -12.46
CA TRP A 202 8.70 -2.97 -12.01
C TRP A 202 7.70 -2.91 -10.85
N LEU A 203 6.93 -3.96 -10.58
CA LEU A 203 6.26 -4.12 -9.29
C LEU A 203 7.28 -4.71 -8.31
N TRP A 204 7.96 -3.82 -7.57
CA TRP A 204 9.04 -4.25 -6.68
C TRP A 204 8.54 -4.61 -5.29
N SER A 205 7.48 -3.95 -4.82
CA SER A 205 6.92 -4.19 -3.50
C SER A 205 5.41 -3.98 -3.44
N ILE A 206 4.78 -4.71 -2.52
CA ILE A 206 3.42 -4.46 -2.03
C ILE A 206 3.53 -3.89 -0.61
N ASP A 207 2.96 -2.70 -0.41
CA ASP A 207 2.72 -2.11 0.91
C ASP A 207 1.29 -2.48 1.33
N LEU A 208 1.15 -3.35 2.32
CA LEU A 208 -0.15 -3.98 2.58
C LEU A 208 -1.20 -2.98 3.10
N ILE A 209 -0.80 -2.12 4.05
CA ILE A 209 -1.64 -1.10 4.67
C ILE A 209 -0.78 0.13 4.95
N ASN A 210 -1.20 1.30 4.45
CA ASN A 210 -0.70 2.59 4.90
C ASN A 210 -1.15 2.88 6.35
N GLU A 211 -0.17 3.13 7.22
CA GLU A 211 -0.31 3.63 8.58
C GLU A 211 -1.34 2.87 9.44
N PRO A 212 -1.19 1.54 9.61
CA PRO A 212 -2.09 0.76 10.45
C PRO A 212 -2.09 1.21 11.91
N ASP A 213 -1.07 1.97 12.34
CA ASP A 213 -0.98 2.65 13.62
C ASP A 213 -2.28 3.40 13.95
N TRP A 214 -2.88 4.10 12.98
CA TRP A 214 -4.11 4.85 13.18
C TRP A 214 -5.34 3.97 13.33
N ILE A 215 -5.33 2.75 12.76
CA ILE A 215 -6.40 1.76 12.99
C ILE A 215 -6.43 1.36 14.47
N PHE A 216 -5.25 1.25 15.10
CA PHE A 216 -5.09 0.92 16.50
C PHE A 216 -5.37 2.11 17.43
N GLU A 217 -4.83 3.30 17.13
CA GLU A 217 -4.88 4.47 18.02
C GLU A 217 -6.26 5.17 18.02
N ASN A 218 -6.89 5.27 16.84
CA ASN A 218 -7.98 6.22 16.64
C ASN A 218 -9.38 5.59 16.75
N GLU A 219 -10.28 6.24 17.49
CA GLU A 219 -11.67 5.78 17.67
C GLU A 219 -12.43 5.75 16.36
N GLU A 220 -12.22 6.76 15.52
CA GLU A 220 -12.83 6.84 14.20
C GLU A 220 -12.35 5.74 13.26
N CYS A 221 -11.21 5.09 13.53
CA CYS A 221 -10.74 3.93 12.77
C CYS A 221 -11.18 2.59 13.40
N GLY A 222 -11.72 2.64 14.61
CA GLY A 222 -12.29 1.48 15.32
C GLY A 222 -11.43 0.94 16.46
N LYS A 223 -10.23 1.48 16.71
CA LYS A 223 -9.28 1.01 17.74
C LYS A 223 -9.09 -0.52 17.71
N ILE A 224 -8.79 -1.05 16.52
CA ILE A 224 -8.63 -2.50 16.35
C ILE A 224 -7.29 -2.94 16.95
N PRO A 225 -7.26 -3.99 17.80
CA PRO A 225 -6.01 -4.50 18.39
C PRO A 225 -5.00 -4.99 17.35
N TRP A 226 -3.72 -4.83 17.65
CA TRP A 226 -2.63 -5.24 16.77
C TRP A 226 -2.64 -6.73 16.42
N GLU A 227 -3.18 -7.61 17.26
CA GLU A 227 -3.29 -9.04 16.95
C GLU A 227 -4.15 -9.28 15.69
N ASN A 228 -5.17 -8.47 15.47
CA ASN A 228 -6.06 -8.58 14.32
C ASN A 228 -5.42 -7.96 13.08
N ILE A 229 -4.86 -6.76 13.22
CA ILE A 229 -4.14 -6.05 12.14
C ILE A 229 -2.95 -6.90 11.66
N SER A 230 -2.16 -7.42 12.59
CA SER A 230 -0.94 -8.19 12.30
C SER A 230 -1.26 -9.59 11.80
N TYR A 231 -2.38 -10.20 12.21
CA TYR A 231 -2.86 -11.43 11.59
C TYR A 231 -3.19 -11.22 10.10
N PHE A 232 -3.86 -10.12 9.76
CA PHE A 232 -4.13 -9.76 8.37
C PHE A 232 -2.84 -9.54 7.57
N ILE A 233 -1.87 -8.84 8.14
CA ILE A 233 -0.54 -8.67 7.54
C ILE A 233 0.12 -10.03 7.30
N ALA A 234 0.12 -10.91 8.30
CA ALA A 234 0.77 -12.22 8.25
C ALA A 234 0.19 -13.13 7.14
N ILE A 235 -1.14 -13.21 7.02
CA ILE A 235 -1.77 -14.06 5.99
C ILE A 235 -1.56 -13.53 4.57
N ASN A 236 -1.55 -12.21 4.38
CA ASN A 236 -1.29 -11.60 3.08
C ASN A 236 0.18 -11.78 2.67
N ALA A 237 1.11 -11.51 3.59
CA ALA A 237 2.54 -11.70 3.35
C ALA A 237 2.86 -13.14 2.96
N ALA A 238 2.34 -14.12 3.72
CA ALA A 238 2.53 -15.53 3.42
C ALA A 238 2.01 -15.89 2.02
N ALA A 239 0.78 -15.46 1.69
CA ALA A 239 0.20 -15.75 0.37
C ALA A 239 1.01 -15.12 -0.78
N ILE A 240 1.50 -13.88 -0.62
CA ILE A 240 2.33 -13.20 -1.63
C ILE A 240 3.65 -13.95 -1.84
N HIS A 241 4.35 -14.31 -0.76
CA HIS A 241 5.65 -14.99 -0.81
C HIS A 241 5.55 -16.44 -1.32
N GLU A 242 4.44 -17.12 -1.06
CA GLU A 242 4.20 -18.47 -1.60
C GLU A 242 3.98 -18.47 -3.11
N ASN A 243 3.56 -17.34 -3.69
CA ASN A 243 3.09 -17.25 -5.07
C ASN A 243 3.86 -16.26 -5.95
N SER A 244 4.86 -15.56 -5.41
CA SER A 244 5.64 -14.57 -6.12
C SER A 244 7.00 -14.27 -5.46
N ASN A 245 7.82 -13.46 -6.15
CA ASN A 245 9.02 -12.85 -5.58
C ASN A 245 8.83 -11.33 -5.39
N ILE A 246 7.59 -10.86 -5.25
CA ILE A 246 7.31 -9.46 -4.94
C ILE A 246 7.63 -9.24 -3.47
N LEU A 247 8.34 -8.16 -3.13
CA LEU A 247 8.64 -7.83 -1.75
C LEU A 247 7.38 -7.32 -1.02
N VAL A 248 7.31 -7.52 0.29
CA VAL A 248 6.20 -7.08 1.14
C VAL A 248 6.70 -6.10 2.20
N THR A 249 5.96 -5.02 2.41
CA THR A 249 6.20 -4.07 3.51
C THR A 249 4.89 -3.57 4.11
N VAL A 250 5.02 -2.77 5.15
CA VAL A 250 3.94 -2.01 5.77
C VAL A 250 4.47 -0.61 6.09
N GLY A 251 3.85 0.41 5.52
CA GLY A 251 4.15 1.82 5.82
C GLY A 251 3.68 2.19 7.23
N MET A 252 4.60 2.26 8.20
CA MET A 252 4.26 2.54 9.61
C MET A 252 4.30 4.05 9.86
N ALA A 253 3.28 4.64 10.48
CA ALA A 253 3.20 6.09 10.70
C ALA A 253 4.39 6.65 11.50
N PHE A 254 4.99 5.81 12.34
CA PHE A 254 6.14 6.14 13.19
C PHE A 254 6.78 4.85 13.75
N PRO A 255 8.00 4.91 14.32
CA PRO A 255 8.69 3.68 14.76
C PRO A 255 8.11 3.04 16.04
N LYS A 256 7.14 3.66 16.71
CA LYS A 256 6.53 3.21 17.98
C LYS A 256 6.13 1.73 17.96
N TYR A 257 5.57 1.25 16.85
CA TYR A 257 5.10 -0.13 16.66
C TYR A 257 5.99 -0.98 15.75
N ASN A 258 7.20 -0.50 15.46
CA ASN A 258 8.16 -1.14 14.57
C ASN A 258 9.49 -1.49 15.28
N SER A 259 9.47 -1.56 16.62
CA SER A 259 10.66 -1.79 17.46
C SER A 259 10.31 -2.38 18.81
N ASP A 260 11.13 -3.33 19.28
CA ASP A 260 11.08 -3.88 20.64
C ASP A 260 12.13 -3.25 21.59
N PHE A 261 12.85 -2.22 21.16
CA PHE A 261 13.77 -1.51 22.05
C PHE A 261 13.02 -0.73 23.13
N SER A 262 13.70 -0.43 24.24
CA SER A 262 13.11 0.39 25.31
C SER A 262 12.74 1.79 24.78
N GLY A 263 11.52 2.23 25.07
CA GLY A 263 10.95 3.50 24.57
C GLY A 263 9.98 3.34 23.39
N TYR A 264 9.80 2.12 22.89
CA TYR A 264 8.83 1.74 21.86
C TYR A 264 7.79 0.77 22.44
N GLU A 265 6.71 0.47 21.69
CA GLU A 265 5.58 -0.36 22.14
C GLU A 265 5.54 -1.76 21.51
N GLY A 266 6.67 -2.19 20.97
CA GLY A 266 6.91 -3.51 20.40
C GLY A 266 6.82 -3.53 18.89
N ASN A 267 7.51 -4.47 18.25
CA ASN A 267 7.52 -4.64 16.81
C ASN A 267 6.34 -5.51 16.34
N LYS A 268 5.26 -4.85 15.92
CA LYS A 268 3.99 -5.47 15.51
C LYS A 268 4.03 -6.06 14.11
N ILE A 269 5.12 -5.88 13.37
CA ILE A 269 5.34 -6.47 12.06
C ILE A 269 6.65 -7.29 12.02
N SER A 270 7.16 -7.68 13.20
CA SER A 270 8.30 -8.60 13.27
C SER A 270 7.92 -9.99 12.79
N ASP A 271 8.85 -10.69 12.13
CA ASP A 271 8.69 -12.07 11.69
C ASP A 271 8.18 -12.96 12.84
N ALA A 272 8.76 -12.83 14.03
CA ALA A 272 8.36 -13.61 15.20
C ALA A 272 6.89 -13.38 15.59
N PHE A 273 6.42 -12.13 15.57
CA PHE A 273 5.03 -11.81 15.94
C PHE A 273 4.03 -12.24 14.86
N LEU A 274 4.37 -12.01 13.58
CA LEU A 274 3.53 -12.43 12.45
C LEU A 274 3.41 -13.96 12.41
N GLN A 275 4.53 -14.68 12.54
CA GLN A 275 4.56 -16.15 12.55
C GLN A 275 3.91 -16.76 13.81
N GLN A 276 3.89 -16.03 14.93
CA GLN A 276 3.12 -16.45 16.11
C GLN A 276 1.61 -16.41 15.82
N LEU A 277 1.11 -15.39 15.11
CA LEU A 277 -0.31 -15.22 14.80
C LEU A 277 -0.78 -16.14 13.67
N TYR A 278 0.10 -16.40 12.70
CA TYR A 278 -0.11 -17.32 11.59
C TYR A 278 1.16 -18.17 11.39
N PRO A 279 1.23 -19.39 11.96
CA PRO A 279 2.40 -20.27 11.92
C PRO A 279 2.84 -20.74 10.50
N ASN A 280 3.42 -19.82 9.75
CA ASN A 280 3.90 -20.00 8.38
C ASN A 280 5.22 -19.23 8.22
N GLU A 281 6.29 -19.90 7.77
CA GLU A 281 7.61 -19.29 7.62
C GLU A 281 7.64 -18.14 6.60
N ASN A 282 6.67 -18.09 5.69
CA ASN A 282 6.51 -17.03 4.70
C ASN A 282 5.79 -15.79 5.24
N ALA A 283 5.31 -15.80 6.49
CA ALA A 283 4.67 -14.65 7.13
C ALA A 283 5.71 -13.66 7.69
N TYR A 284 6.27 -12.82 6.83
CA TYR A 284 7.21 -11.76 7.19
C TYR A 284 7.05 -10.53 6.29
N VAL A 285 7.62 -9.40 6.70
CA VAL A 285 7.86 -8.26 5.78
C VAL A 285 9.32 -8.30 5.33
N ASP A 286 9.64 -7.81 4.14
CA ASP A 286 10.97 -7.85 3.55
C ASP A 286 11.85 -6.69 4.01
N PHE A 287 11.25 -5.52 4.26
CA PHE A 287 11.96 -4.31 4.68
C PHE A 287 11.09 -3.42 5.54
N TRP A 288 11.74 -2.58 6.34
CA TRP A 288 11.07 -1.60 7.20
C TRP A 288 10.76 -0.32 6.42
N SER A 289 9.53 0.19 6.57
CA SER A 289 9.10 1.44 5.92
C SER A 289 8.46 2.43 6.90
N PRO A 290 9.17 2.95 7.92
CA PRO A 290 8.62 3.99 8.79
C PRO A 290 8.44 5.32 8.04
N HIS A 291 7.40 6.04 8.43
CA HIS A 291 7.13 7.41 8.02
C HIS A 291 7.71 8.38 9.05
N TYR A 292 7.92 9.62 8.61
CA TYR A 292 8.38 10.68 9.49
C TYR A 292 7.81 12.04 9.13
N TYR A 293 7.22 12.69 10.13
CA TYR A 293 6.89 14.11 10.10
C TYR A 293 7.33 14.74 11.43
N ASP A 294 7.65 16.03 11.44
CA ASP A 294 8.32 16.70 12.58
C ASP A 294 7.58 16.55 13.92
N TRP A 295 6.25 16.44 13.89
CA TRP A 295 5.45 16.24 15.09
C TRP A 295 5.88 14.98 15.85
N VAL A 296 6.29 13.91 15.14
CA VAL A 296 6.81 12.64 15.68
C VAL A 296 8.16 12.83 16.37
N GLY A 297 8.93 13.84 15.93
CA GLY A 297 10.35 13.92 16.27
C GLY A 297 10.64 14.22 17.73
N GLN A 298 9.72 14.87 18.42
CA GLN A 298 9.84 15.11 19.87
C GLN A 298 9.88 13.82 20.69
N TRP A 299 9.28 12.73 20.21
CA TRP A 299 9.31 11.44 20.88
C TRP A 299 10.36 10.51 20.31
N PHE A 300 10.59 10.53 19.00
CA PHE A 300 11.41 9.52 18.31
C PHE A 300 12.76 10.01 17.75
N GLY A 301 13.00 11.33 17.73
CA GLY A 301 14.20 11.97 17.16
C GLY A 301 13.98 12.48 15.73
N VAL A 302 15.02 12.64 14.92
CA VAL A 302 14.88 12.83 13.46
C VAL A 302 15.66 11.71 12.74
N PRO A 303 15.02 10.86 11.90
CA PRO A 303 15.59 9.58 11.45
C PRO A 303 16.82 9.76 10.58
N PHE A 304 16.84 10.82 9.78
CA PHE A 304 17.92 11.11 8.83
C PHE A 304 19.28 11.26 9.52
N TYR A 305 19.30 11.73 10.77
CA TYR A 305 20.52 12.01 11.55
C TYR A 305 20.92 10.87 12.49
N LEU A 306 20.21 9.74 12.42
CA LEU A 306 20.47 8.54 13.21
C LEU A 306 20.70 7.35 12.26
N GLN A 307 21.41 6.34 12.75
CA GLN A 307 21.44 5.05 12.05
C GLN A 307 20.02 4.46 12.10
N PRO A 308 19.51 3.81 11.05
CA PRO A 308 18.19 3.18 11.11
C PRO A 308 18.13 2.15 12.24
N TYR A 309 19.23 1.44 12.45
CA TYR A 309 19.28 0.29 13.33
C TYR A 309 19.79 0.58 14.73
N GLY A 310 19.32 -0.24 15.67
CA GLY A 310 19.80 -0.23 17.05
C GLY A 310 19.06 0.77 17.94
N ARG A 311 19.50 0.81 19.19
CA ARG A 311 18.90 1.67 20.21
C ARG A 311 19.50 3.06 20.20
N ARG A 312 18.77 3.99 20.80
CA ARG A 312 19.27 5.33 21.12
C ARG A 312 20.51 5.33 22.02
N PRO A 313 21.35 6.39 21.95
CA PRO A 313 21.12 7.64 21.20
C PRO A 313 21.44 7.58 19.70
N ASP A 314 22.17 6.57 19.23
CA ASP A 314 22.72 6.55 17.87
C ASP A 314 21.81 5.87 16.83
N GLY A 315 20.92 4.97 17.28
CA GLY A 315 19.97 4.23 16.45
C GLY A 315 18.53 4.74 16.54
N TRP A 316 17.80 4.66 15.42
CA TRP A 316 16.40 5.06 15.28
C TRP A 316 15.41 4.08 15.89
N GLY A 317 15.84 2.84 16.13
CA GLY A 317 15.03 1.80 16.77
C GLY A 317 14.74 0.59 15.90
N LEU A 318 15.17 0.54 14.63
CA LEU A 318 14.90 -0.62 13.79
C LEU A 318 15.86 -1.78 14.09
N HIS A 319 15.44 -3.00 13.79
CA HIS A 319 16.33 -4.16 13.86
C HIS A 319 17.12 -4.30 12.55
N ASN A 320 18.43 -4.56 12.65
CA ASN A 320 19.30 -4.80 11.50
C ASN A 320 19.14 -6.23 10.92
N THR A 321 17.91 -6.57 10.59
CA THR A 321 17.53 -7.86 10.01
C THR A 321 17.00 -7.70 8.60
N LYS A 322 16.73 -6.45 8.17
CA LYS A 322 16.07 -6.10 6.92
C LYS A 322 16.49 -4.68 6.52
N PRO A 323 16.51 -4.33 5.22
CA PRO A 323 16.67 -2.95 4.76
C PRO A 323 15.64 -1.99 5.38
N ALA A 324 15.94 -0.69 5.38
CA ALA A 324 15.06 0.34 5.93
C ALA A 324 14.91 1.53 4.98
N VAL A 325 13.67 1.82 4.55
CA VAL A 325 13.30 2.95 3.70
C VAL A 325 12.46 3.92 4.52
N ILE A 326 12.70 5.22 4.40
CA ILE A 326 11.78 6.22 4.95
C ILE A 326 10.63 6.38 3.96
N GLY A 327 9.50 5.73 4.24
CA GLY A 327 8.38 5.56 3.32
C GLY A 327 7.56 6.82 3.06
N GLU A 328 7.60 7.76 3.98
CA GLU A 328 7.05 9.11 3.83
C GLU A 328 7.86 10.12 4.64
N VAL A 329 8.05 11.30 4.06
CA VAL A 329 8.50 12.52 4.73
C VAL A 329 8.03 13.73 3.93
N SER A 330 7.78 14.86 4.59
CA SER A 330 7.56 16.14 3.90
C SER A 330 8.59 16.40 2.79
N ALA A 331 8.13 16.71 1.58
CA ALA A 331 8.98 17.15 0.47
C ALA A 331 9.70 18.49 0.75
N LEU A 332 9.29 19.20 1.79
CA LEU A 332 9.91 20.45 2.24
C LEU A 332 11.12 20.23 3.18
N GLY A 333 11.42 18.98 3.54
CA GLY A 333 12.44 18.62 4.54
C GLY A 333 11.93 18.67 5.98
N THR A 334 12.82 18.34 6.92
CA THR A 334 12.53 18.36 8.36
C THR A 334 12.75 19.73 8.99
N ALA A 335 12.13 19.98 10.15
CA ALA A 335 12.25 21.24 10.86
C ALA A 335 13.71 21.64 11.10
N GLY A 336 14.12 22.73 10.44
CA GLY A 336 15.46 23.30 10.56
C GLY A 336 16.50 22.76 9.59
N ASN A 337 16.14 21.84 8.69
CA ASN A 337 17.04 21.29 7.67
C ASN A 337 16.40 21.35 6.28
N THR A 338 17.24 21.34 5.24
CA THR A 338 16.75 21.14 3.87
C THR A 338 16.53 19.65 3.63
N LEU A 339 15.62 19.29 2.72
CA LEU A 339 15.47 17.89 2.32
C LEU A 339 16.77 17.32 1.73
N LEU A 340 17.58 18.15 1.06
CA LEU A 340 18.89 17.76 0.55
C LEU A 340 19.83 17.30 1.69
N ASP A 341 19.86 18.02 2.80
CA ASP A 341 20.66 17.63 3.97
C ASP A 341 20.13 16.32 4.55
N ASP A 342 18.80 16.20 4.74
CA ASP A 342 18.15 14.98 5.22
C ASP A 342 18.57 13.76 4.37
N TYR A 343 18.55 13.88 3.04
CA TYR A 343 19.01 12.82 2.13
C TYR A 343 20.48 12.46 2.31
N LYS A 344 21.37 13.46 2.35
CA LYS A 344 22.81 13.24 2.54
C LYS A 344 23.11 12.54 3.86
N PHE A 345 22.40 12.89 4.93
CA PHE A 345 22.60 12.25 6.22
C PHE A 345 22.03 10.83 6.25
N ALA A 346 20.81 10.62 5.74
CA ALA A 346 20.23 9.28 5.69
C ALA A 346 21.07 8.30 4.86
N PHE A 347 21.52 8.70 3.67
CA PHE A 347 22.39 7.88 2.82
C PHE A 347 23.67 7.47 3.56
N ARG A 348 24.34 8.43 4.23
CA ARG A 348 25.57 8.17 5.00
C ARG A 348 25.33 7.32 6.26
N ASN A 349 24.16 7.45 6.87
CA ASN A 349 23.79 6.75 8.11
C ASN A 349 23.29 5.32 7.87
N GLY A 350 23.18 4.88 6.60
CA GLY A 350 22.86 3.50 6.24
C GLY A 350 21.37 3.23 6.02
N TRP A 351 20.56 4.27 5.78
CA TRP A 351 19.21 4.09 5.24
C TRP A 351 19.26 3.66 3.78
N HIS A 352 18.30 2.85 3.36
CA HIS A 352 18.21 2.25 2.03
C HIS A 352 17.35 3.03 1.04
N GLY A 353 16.73 4.13 1.48
CA GLY A 353 15.94 4.97 0.61
C GLY A 353 15.07 5.98 1.35
N ILE A 354 14.55 6.94 0.59
CA ILE A 354 13.56 7.93 1.05
C ILE A 354 12.50 8.12 -0.03
N MET A 355 11.25 8.30 0.38
CA MET A 355 10.12 8.62 -0.50
C MET A 355 9.39 9.88 -0.01
N PRO A 356 9.71 11.08 -0.53
CA PRO A 356 9.05 12.31 -0.12
C PRO A 356 7.58 12.35 -0.50
N TRP A 357 6.79 12.99 0.33
CA TRP A 357 5.36 13.23 0.20
C TRP A 357 5.14 14.70 -0.20
N THR A 358 4.66 15.01 -1.41
CA THR A 358 4.36 14.10 -2.55
C THR A 358 4.96 14.62 -3.83
N SER A 359 4.97 13.80 -4.88
CA SER A 359 5.40 14.21 -6.22
C SER A 359 4.41 15.13 -6.93
N ASN A 360 3.11 15.05 -6.62
CA ASN A 360 2.05 15.75 -7.36
C ASN A 360 1.29 16.79 -6.52
N GLY A 361 1.76 17.13 -5.32
CA GLY A 361 1.25 18.25 -4.54
C GLY A 361 -0.19 18.06 -4.08
N VAL A 362 -0.51 16.89 -3.53
CA VAL A 362 -1.88 16.57 -3.08
C VAL A 362 -2.30 17.34 -1.82
N ASP A 363 -1.34 17.93 -1.09
CA ASP A 363 -1.55 18.72 0.12
C ASP A 363 -0.41 19.73 0.36
N GLU A 364 -0.28 20.21 1.60
CA GLU A 364 0.68 21.25 2.00
C GLU A 364 2.11 20.73 2.26
N HIS A 365 2.38 19.44 2.11
CA HIS A 365 3.69 18.84 2.41
C HIS A 365 4.67 18.87 1.22
N GLY A 366 4.24 19.40 0.08
CA GLY A 366 5.09 19.71 -1.07
C GLY A 366 4.83 18.86 -2.30
N SER A 367 5.63 19.10 -3.32
CA SER A 367 5.51 18.60 -4.69
C SER A 367 6.88 18.14 -5.23
N LEU A 368 6.92 17.54 -6.43
CA LEU A 368 8.17 17.25 -7.12
C LEU A 368 9.07 18.49 -7.24
N HIS A 369 8.50 19.68 -7.43
CA HIS A 369 9.27 20.92 -7.52
C HIS A 369 10.14 21.16 -6.28
N ASP A 370 9.65 20.81 -5.10
CA ASP A 370 10.31 21.08 -3.82
C ASP A 370 11.50 20.13 -3.57
N PHE A 371 11.45 18.90 -4.08
CA PHE A 371 12.51 17.90 -3.89
C PHE A 371 13.33 17.58 -5.14
N MET A 372 13.02 18.19 -6.30
CA MET A 372 13.72 17.91 -7.56
C MET A 372 15.22 18.20 -7.50
N GLU A 373 15.64 19.29 -6.84
CA GLU A 373 17.07 19.59 -6.65
C GLU A 373 17.76 18.48 -5.84
N THR A 374 17.10 17.99 -4.80
CA THR A 374 17.59 16.88 -3.97
C THR A 374 17.76 15.61 -4.79
N SER A 375 16.75 15.25 -5.58
CA SER A 375 16.80 14.04 -6.42
C SER A 375 17.86 14.13 -7.51
N HIS A 376 18.03 15.29 -8.16
CA HIS A 376 19.13 15.51 -9.10
C HIS A 376 20.49 15.39 -8.43
N TYR A 377 20.67 15.94 -7.22
CA TYR A 377 21.92 15.80 -6.48
C TYR A 377 22.26 14.33 -6.25
N MET A 378 21.28 13.52 -5.81
CA MET A 378 21.49 12.09 -5.59
C MET A 378 21.86 11.36 -6.88
N LEU A 379 21.20 11.69 -7.99
CA LEU A 379 21.55 11.12 -9.30
C LEU A 379 22.97 11.49 -9.73
N GLU A 380 23.36 12.76 -9.57
CA GLU A 380 24.68 13.25 -9.99
C GLU A 380 25.83 12.64 -9.15
N HIS A 381 25.62 12.45 -7.85
CA HIS A 381 26.68 12.07 -6.91
C HIS A 381 26.66 10.60 -6.48
N HIS A 382 25.52 9.92 -6.66
CA HIS A 382 25.27 8.54 -6.24
C HIS A 382 24.51 7.74 -7.29
N GLY A 383 24.55 8.16 -8.57
CA GLY A 383 23.79 7.56 -9.67
C GLY A 383 24.03 6.06 -9.87
N GLU A 384 25.21 5.56 -9.50
CA GLU A 384 25.55 4.13 -9.50
C GLU A 384 24.73 3.29 -8.51
N PHE A 385 24.09 3.94 -7.53
CA PHE A 385 23.14 3.30 -6.61
C PHE A 385 21.69 3.60 -6.98
N ILE A 386 21.41 4.59 -7.83
CA ILE A 386 20.05 4.98 -8.21
C ILE A 386 19.58 4.22 -9.46
N PHE A 387 20.43 4.13 -10.47
CA PHE A 387 20.21 3.36 -11.71
C PHE A 387 21.41 2.44 -11.97
N PRO A 388 21.60 1.41 -11.13
CA PRO A 388 22.76 0.52 -11.14
C PRO A 388 22.85 -0.46 -12.32
#